data_AF-A0A1I1GS20-F1
#
_entry.id   AF-A0A1I1GS20-F1
#
_cell.length_a   1.000
_cell.length_b   1.000
_cell.length_c   1.000
_cell.angle_alpha   90.00
_cell.angle_beta   90.00
_cell.angle_gamma   90.00
#
_symmetry.space_group_name_H-M   'P 1'
#
loop_
_entity.id
_entity.type
_entity.pdbx_description
1 polymer ?
#
loop_
_entity_poly.entity_id
_entity_poly.type
_entity_poly.pdbx_seq_one_letter_code
_entity_poly.pdbx_strand_id
1 'polypeptide(L)' 'MNDTVKIINQLQMARYMKHGVKPVDMFYDAETNKVIFVFDKEETKPLFDLWIRRQLV' A
#
# COMPACT_ATOMS: atom_id res chain seq x y z
N MET A 1 7.31 -14.43 10.22
CA MET A 1 7.60 -13.03 9.81
C MET A 1 6.72 -12.77 8.63
N ASN A 2 5.75 -11.87 8.75
CA ASN A 2 4.92 -11.49 7.60
C ASN A 2 5.78 -10.63 6.68
N ASP A 3 5.83 -10.99 5.40
CA ASP A 3 6.53 -10.19 4.39
C ASP A 3 5.75 -8.88 4.16
N THR A 4 6.44 -7.76 4.06
CA THR A 4 5.81 -6.43 3.98
C THR A 4 6.25 -5.69 2.73
N VAL A 5 5.37 -4.82 2.23
CA VAL A 5 5.66 -3.94 1.09
C VAL A 5 5.48 -2.49 1.50
N LYS A 6 6.34 -1.62 0.96
CA LYS A 6 6.29 -0.17 1.16
C LYS A 6 5.66 0.49 -0.05
N ILE A 7 4.59 1.24 0.18
CA ILE A 7 3.86 1.99 -0.84
C ILE A 7 3.97 3.48 -0.49
N ILE A 8 4.38 4.29 -1.46
CA ILE A 8 4.41 5.77 -1.34
C ILE A 8 3.28 6.45 -2.12
N ASN A 9 2.61 5.71 -3.00
CA ASN A 9 1.57 6.25 -3.85
C ASN A 9 0.27 6.40 -3.05
N GLN A 10 -0.10 7.65 -2.77
CA GLN A 10 -1.31 7.97 -2.00
C GLN A 10 -2.60 7.46 -2.65
N LEU A 11 -2.69 7.45 -3.99
CA LEU A 11 -3.86 6.93 -4.69
C LEU A 11 -3.97 5.40 -4.53
N GLN A 12 -2.85 4.69 -4.63
CA GLN A 12 -2.81 3.25 -4.40
C GLN A 12 -3.23 2.91 -2.96
N MET A 13 -2.67 3.63 -1.98
CA MET A 13 -3.03 3.50 -0.57
C MET A 13 -4.53 3.76 -0.34
N ALA A 14 -5.07 4.86 -0.85
CA ALA A 14 -6.47 5.21 -0.68
C ALA A 14 -7.42 4.15 -1.27
N ARG A 15 -7.05 3.57 -2.42
CA ARG A 15 -7.80 2.46 -3.02
C ARG A 15 -7.68 1.19 -2.19
N TYR A 16 -6.51 0.86 -1.65
CA TYR A 16 -6.37 -0.32 -0.79
C TYR A 16 -7.28 -0.22 0.44
N MET A 17 -7.31 0.96 1.07
CA MET A 17 -8.18 1.24 2.21
C MET A 17 -9.67 1.19 1.85
N LYS A 18 -10.06 1.67 0.67
CA LYS A 18 -11.45 1.56 0.17
C LYS A 18 -11.90 0.09 0.04
N HIS A 19 -10.97 -0.81 -0.27
CA HIS A 19 -11.21 -2.26 -0.35
C HIS A 19 -10.96 -2.98 1.00
N GLY A 20 -10.86 -2.24 2.11
CA GLY A 20 -10.83 -2.78 3.47
C GLY A 20 -9.45 -3.11 4.01
N VAL A 21 -8.39 -3.00 3.21
CA VAL A 21 -7.02 -3.33 3.63
C VAL A 21 -6.32 -2.08 4.16
N LYS A 22 -5.84 -2.15 5.41
CA LYS A 22 -5.17 -1.03 6.10
C LYS A 22 -3.66 -1.24 6.15
N PRO A 23 -2.87 -0.16 6.15
CA PRO A 23 -1.44 -0.30 6.41
C PRO A 23 -1.21 -0.84 7.83
N VAL A 24 -0.21 -1.69 7.97
CA VAL A 24 0.25 -2.22 9.26
C VAL A 24 1.14 -1.22 10.00
N ASP A 25 1.77 -0.30 9.25
CA ASP A 25 2.57 0.79 9.79
C ASP A 25 2.63 1.97 8.80
N MET A 26 2.96 3.16 9.29
CA MET A 26 3.13 4.37 8.50
C MET A 26 4.17 5.28 9.14
N PHE A 27 5.14 5.73 8.36
CA PHE A 27 6.16 6.67 8.81
C PHE A 27 6.48 7.70 7.75
N TYR A 28 6.98 8.85 8.21
CA TYR A 28 7.48 9.91 7.33
C TYR A 28 8.97 9.72 7.11
N ASP A 29 9.37 9.62 5.84
CA ASP A 29 10.76 9.60 5.41
C ASP A 29 11.22 11.03 5.13
N ALA A 30 12.10 11.53 6.00
CA ALA A 30 12.64 12.88 5.91
C ALA A 30 13.61 13.08 4.74
N GLU A 31 14.30 12.03 4.28
CA GLU A 31 15.24 12.11 3.16
C GLU A 31 14.50 12.31 1.85
N THR A 32 13.38 11.61 1.68
CA THR A 32 12.56 11.69 0.46
C THR A 32 11.36 12.63 0.56
N ASN A 33 11.11 13.21 1.75
CA ASN A 33 9.96 14.04 2.09
C ASN A 33 8.62 13.37 1.71
N LYS A 34 8.47 12.09 2.06
CA LYS A 34 7.30 11.27 1.69
C LYS A 34 6.78 10.50 2.87
N VAL A 35 5.47 10.25 2.87
CA VAL A 35 4.84 9.30 3.78
C VAL A 35 4.93 7.92 3.14
N ILE A 36 5.50 6.97 3.89
CA ILE A 36 5.63 5.57 3.50
C ILE A 36 4.55 4.79 4.22
N PHE A 37 3.74 4.05 3.47
CA PHE A 37 2.72 3.14 4.00
C PHE A 37 3.22 1.71 3.90
N VAL A 38 3.27 1.00 5.01
CA VAL A 38 3.69 -0.40 5.08
C VAL A 38 2.46 -1.28 5.10
N PHE A 39 2.42 -2.28 4.22
CA PHE A 39 1.33 -3.24 4.14
C PHE A 39 1.84 -4.67 4.23
N ASP A 40 0.99 -5.56 4.72
CA ASP A 40 1.21 -7.00 4.56
C ASP A 40 1.15 -7.37 3.07
N LYS A 41 2.18 -8.07 2.60
CA LYS A 41 2.35 -8.39 1.19
C LYS A 41 1.33 -9.42 0.70
N GLU A 42 1.00 -10.40 1.53
CA GLU A 42 0.08 -11.47 1.15
C GLU A 42 -1.35 -10.93 1.09
N GLU A 43 -1.75 -10.14 2.09
CA GLU A 43 -3.06 -9.50 2.14
C GLU A 43 -3.28 -8.53 0.97
N THR A 44 -2.24 -7.79 0.56
CA THR A 44 -2.36 -6.80 -0.51
C THR A 44 -2.12 -7.34 -1.92
N LYS A 45 -1.66 -8.60 -2.07
CA LYS A 45 -1.33 -9.17 -3.39
C LYS A 45 -2.49 -9.09 -4.39
N PRO A 46 -3.75 -9.42 -4.04
CA PRO A 46 -4.87 -9.33 -4.99
C PRO A 46 -5.14 -7.89 -5.45
N LEU A 47 -5.03 -6.91 -4.53
CA LEU A 47 -5.22 -5.50 -4.83
C LEU A 47 -4.08 -4.94 -5.69
N PHE A 48 -2.86 -5.43 -5.47
CA PHE A 48 -1.71 -5.09 -6.30
C PHE A 48 -1.89 -5.56 -7.74
N ASP A 49 -2.41 -6.77 -7.95
CA ASP A 49 -2.66 -7.29 -9.30
C ASP A 49 -3.72 -6.44 -10.04
N LEU A 50 -4.79 -6.04 -9.34
CA LEU A 50 -5.78 -5.11 -9.88
C LEU A 50 -5.18 -3.72 -10.16
N TRP A 51 -4.28 -3.24 -9.30
CA TRP A 51 -3.60 -1.94 -9.46
C TRP A 51 -2.75 -1.92 -10.73
N ILE A 52 -1.90 -2.93 -10.94
CA ILE A 52 -1.02 -3.04 -12.11
C ILE A 52 -1.84 -3.14 -13.41
N ARG A 53 -2.99 -3.85 -13.36
CA ARG A 53 -3.93 -3.94 -14.49
C ARG A 53 -4.77 -2.69 -14.70
N ARG A 54 -4.63 -1.65 -13.86
CA ARG A 54 -5.49 -0.44 -13.83
C ARG A 54 -6.97 -0.75 -13.63
N GLN A 55 -7.28 -1.85 -12.96
CA GLN A 55 -8.64 -2.34 -12.68
C GLN A 55 -9.06 -2.09 -11.22
N LEU A 56 -8.16 -1.62 -10.37
CA LEU A 56 -8.48 -1.24 -9.00
C LEU A 56 -9.22 0.11 -8.98
N VAL A 57 -10.53 0.10 -8.70
CA VAL A 57 -11.44 1.26 -8.70
C VAL A 57 -11.93 1.67 -7.33
#